data_AF-A0A425W327-F1
#
_entry.id   AF-A0A425W327-F1
#
_cell.length_a   1.000
_cell.length_b   1.000
_cell.length_c   1.000
_cell.angle_alpha   90.00
_cell.angle_beta   90.00
_cell.angle_gamma   90.00
#
_symmetry.space_group_name_H-M   'P 1'
#
loop_
_entity.id
_entity.type
_entity.pdbx_description
1 polymer ?
#
loop_
_entity_poly.entity_id
_entity_poly.type
_entity_poly.pdbx_seq_one_letter_code
_entity_poly.pdbx_strand_id
1 'polypeptide(L)'
;MKNFSKSIFALLVIYMVLPITIFILGWIKLWFSIPAVIIIAYLLFRMSKDKTIIPELPSFSKKGIETLILAILIIALWVYFSGIGKFVFQNDDHLYRNAVFEMLVNNKWPVIKNFNVDGVNTPFMFVYYIGFWMPAALIGKVFGITAGYCFQAIWAVIGIWLFYYLCCSYLKKVSLLPLIIFIFFSGLDVIGTAIMTGAPVSIFAGDHLEWWESGMQFSSFTTQLFWVFNQAIPAWILTILVLMQKKNRYVVFLLGVSLIFCPLPFIGIIPFVIYVIMRNAWQTKVLKAAITNLFTVENILGGGICGIITYLYFKTNSSGQHIVFLPAEIMGKRGFLFSVVLFIFLEIGVYIIAIYKYEKKNPLLYITFLFLFTCPLIQVGYGGDYCMRACIPGEIVLFLLVMKTIYKARKSKDVLIVTALIILLTIGAITPIHEINRTIQNTRANYNNNVPVYAGTYTEKELMMGNLGTNFRGKINNSFFAKHLAK
;
A
#
# COMPACT_ATOMS: atom_id res chain seq x y z
N MET A 1 20.88 -12.93 -19.12
CA MET A 1 20.71 -11.48 -18.85
C MET A 1 19.28 -11.00 -19.10
N LYS A 2 18.79 -10.92 -20.36
CA LYS A 2 17.38 -10.54 -20.66
C LYS A 2 16.34 -11.50 -20.07
N ASN A 3 16.69 -12.77 -19.87
CA ASN A 3 15.75 -13.77 -19.36
C ASN A 3 15.40 -13.58 -17.87
N PHE A 4 16.34 -13.12 -17.03
CA PHE A 4 16.09 -12.95 -15.60
C PHE A 4 15.15 -11.77 -15.32
N SER A 5 15.40 -10.59 -15.91
CA SER A 5 14.49 -9.43 -15.80
C SER A 5 13.10 -9.73 -16.38
N LYS A 6 13.02 -10.55 -17.44
CA LYS A 6 11.72 -11.04 -17.96
C LYS A 6 11.00 -11.92 -16.94
N SER A 7 11.70 -12.86 -16.30
CA SER A 7 11.11 -13.74 -15.28
C SER A 7 10.62 -12.95 -14.07
N ILE A 8 11.41 -11.98 -13.59
CA ILE A 8 10.98 -11.10 -12.48
C ILE A 8 9.77 -10.27 -12.90
N PHE A 9 9.76 -9.72 -14.12
CA PHE A 9 8.62 -8.96 -14.60
C PHE A 9 7.36 -9.82 -14.73
N ALA A 10 7.50 -11.07 -15.19
CA ALA A 10 6.39 -12.02 -15.20
C ALA A 10 5.88 -12.29 -13.77
N LEU A 11 6.77 -12.51 -12.81
CA LEU A 11 6.42 -12.68 -11.40
C LEU A 11 5.69 -11.44 -10.84
N LEU A 12 6.17 -10.24 -11.17
CA LEU A 12 5.55 -8.97 -10.79
C LEU A 12 4.11 -8.84 -11.30
N VAL A 13 3.90 -9.14 -12.59
CA VAL A 13 2.60 -9.07 -13.23
C VAL A 13 1.64 -10.11 -12.64
N ILE A 14 2.13 -11.34 -12.41
CA ILE A 14 1.36 -12.39 -11.73
C ILE A 14 1.00 -11.95 -10.31
N TYR A 15 1.96 -11.39 -9.55
CA TYR A 15 1.73 -10.92 -8.19
C TYR A 15 0.57 -9.91 -8.11
N MET A 16 0.54 -8.95 -9.04
CA MET A 16 -0.49 -7.92 -9.07
C MET A 16 -1.86 -8.47 -9.52
N VAL A 17 -1.90 -9.41 -10.48
CA VAL A 17 -3.16 -9.79 -11.15
C VAL A 17 -3.77 -11.08 -10.62
N LEU A 18 -2.98 -11.94 -9.98
CA LEU A 18 -3.47 -13.18 -9.39
C LEU A 18 -4.62 -12.93 -8.38
N PRO A 19 -4.53 -11.94 -7.47
CA PRO A 19 -5.61 -11.62 -6.55
C PRO A 19 -6.97 -11.31 -7.18
N ILE A 20 -7.00 -10.42 -8.18
CA ILE A 20 -8.27 -10.08 -8.86
C ILE A 20 -8.81 -11.29 -9.65
N THR A 21 -7.93 -12.14 -10.17
CA THR A 21 -8.32 -13.37 -10.88
C THR A 21 -9.02 -14.35 -9.92
N ILE A 22 -8.43 -14.58 -8.75
CA ILE A 22 -9.03 -15.44 -7.71
C ILE A 22 -10.36 -14.83 -7.23
N PHE A 23 -10.41 -13.50 -7.04
CA PHE A 23 -11.63 -12.80 -6.66
C PHE A 23 -12.75 -13.00 -7.68
N ILE A 24 -12.48 -12.74 -8.97
CA ILE A 24 -13.48 -12.91 -10.06
C ILE A 24 -14.00 -14.35 -10.09
N LEU A 25 -13.11 -15.35 -10.02
CA LEU A 25 -13.53 -16.76 -9.98
C LEU A 25 -14.27 -17.14 -8.70
N GLY A 26 -13.94 -16.53 -7.56
CA GLY A 26 -14.54 -16.84 -6.27
C GLY A 26 -15.91 -16.20 -6.07
N TRP A 27 -16.08 -14.94 -6.46
CA TRP A 27 -17.27 -14.15 -6.15
C TRP A 27 -18.31 -14.13 -7.28
N ILE A 28 -17.91 -14.28 -8.54
CA ILE A 28 -18.78 -13.98 -9.71
C ILE A 28 -19.24 -15.25 -10.42
N LYS A 29 -20.50 -15.26 -10.90
CA LYS A 29 -21.09 -16.35 -11.69
C LYS A 29 -20.17 -16.81 -12.82
N LEU A 30 -20.10 -18.12 -13.04
CA LEU A 30 -19.12 -18.76 -13.94
C LEU A 30 -19.20 -18.23 -15.37
N TRP A 31 -20.40 -17.93 -15.86
CA TRP A 31 -20.59 -17.42 -17.22
C TRP A 31 -20.02 -16.01 -17.43
N PHE A 32 -19.82 -15.22 -16.36
CA PHE A 32 -19.10 -13.93 -16.44
C PHE A 32 -17.62 -14.08 -16.09
N SER A 33 -17.29 -14.90 -15.08
CA SER A 33 -15.92 -15.01 -14.60
C SER A 33 -15.00 -15.75 -15.56
N ILE A 34 -15.45 -16.82 -16.24
CA ILE A 34 -14.61 -17.56 -17.20
C ILE A 34 -14.16 -16.66 -18.36
N PRO A 35 -15.05 -15.97 -19.10
CA PRO A 35 -14.63 -15.04 -20.14
C PRO A 35 -13.71 -13.93 -19.63
N ALA A 36 -14.04 -13.33 -18.48
CA ALA A 36 -13.23 -12.26 -17.88
C ALA A 36 -11.80 -12.72 -17.57
N VAL A 37 -11.64 -13.91 -17.00
CA VAL A 37 -10.32 -14.49 -16.66
C VAL A 37 -9.53 -14.86 -17.92
N ILE A 38 -10.18 -15.40 -18.96
CA ILE A 38 -9.52 -15.68 -20.23
C ILE A 38 -8.97 -14.39 -20.85
N ILE A 39 -9.78 -13.32 -20.85
CA ILE A 39 -9.36 -12.01 -21.35
C ILE A 39 -8.18 -11.49 -20.52
N ILE A 40 -8.28 -11.49 -19.18
CA ILE A 40 -7.20 -11.05 -18.30
C ILE A 40 -5.92 -11.86 -18.57
N ALA A 41 -5.99 -13.19 -18.64
CA ALA A 41 -4.83 -14.05 -18.92
C ALA A 41 -4.18 -13.71 -20.26
N TYR A 42 -4.97 -13.47 -21.31
CA TYR A 42 -4.45 -13.01 -22.59
C TYR A 42 -3.76 -11.64 -22.50
N LEU A 43 -4.34 -10.67 -21.79
CA LEU A 43 -3.72 -9.36 -21.56
C LEU A 43 -2.42 -9.47 -20.76
N LEU A 44 -2.35 -10.36 -19.77
CA LEU A 44 -1.11 -10.66 -19.04
C LEU A 44 -0.04 -11.24 -19.94
N PHE A 45 -0.41 -12.17 -20.83
CA PHE A 45 0.51 -12.71 -21.80
C PHE A 45 1.08 -11.59 -22.69
N ARG A 46 0.24 -10.69 -23.21
CA ARG A 46 0.71 -9.53 -23.99
C ARG A 46 1.65 -8.63 -23.19
N MET A 47 1.26 -8.29 -21.96
CA MET A 47 2.06 -7.45 -21.06
C MET A 47 3.43 -8.09 -20.79
N SER A 48 3.48 -9.39 -20.48
CA SER A 48 4.73 -10.12 -20.19
C SER A 48 5.73 -10.15 -21.37
N LYS A 49 5.22 -10.02 -22.61
CA LYS A 49 6.03 -10.01 -23.83
C LYS A 49 6.44 -8.60 -24.27
N ASP A 50 5.85 -7.56 -23.69
CA ASP A 50 6.14 -6.17 -24.04
C ASP A 50 7.48 -5.72 -23.45
N LYS A 51 8.49 -5.60 -24.32
CA LYS A 51 9.84 -5.19 -23.93
C LYS A 51 9.90 -3.74 -23.44
N THR A 52 8.91 -2.91 -23.76
CA THR A 52 8.94 -1.47 -23.43
C THR A 52 8.68 -1.18 -21.96
N ILE A 53 8.10 -2.14 -21.23
CA ILE A 53 7.68 -2.02 -19.83
C ILE A 53 8.49 -2.89 -18.87
N ILE A 54 9.35 -3.78 -19.38
CA ILE A 54 10.21 -4.63 -18.54
C ILE A 54 11.23 -3.74 -17.81
N PRO A 55 11.25 -3.76 -16.45
CA PRO A 55 12.23 -3.03 -15.68
C PRO A 55 13.64 -3.61 -15.91
N GLU A 56 14.52 -2.78 -16.48
CA GLU A 56 15.92 -3.13 -16.70
C GLU A 56 16.80 -2.62 -15.55
N LEU A 57 17.54 -3.54 -14.94
CA LEU A 57 18.66 -3.21 -14.06
C LEU A 57 19.90 -2.80 -14.89
N PRO A 58 20.74 -1.89 -14.37
CA PRO A 58 21.89 -1.35 -15.12
C PRO A 58 22.99 -2.39 -15.37
N SER A 59 23.25 -3.28 -14.41
CA SER A 59 24.20 -4.37 -14.56
C SER A 59 23.92 -5.48 -13.55
N PHE A 60 23.91 -6.73 -14.02
CA PHE A 60 23.87 -7.93 -13.19
C PHE A 60 25.30 -8.41 -12.96
N SER A 61 26.01 -7.74 -12.06
CA SER A 61 27.27 -8.29 -11.52
C SER A 61 26.96 -9.37 -10.49
N LYS A 62 27.92 -10.28 -10.22
CA LYS A 62 27.83 -11.27 -9.13
C LYS A 62 27.41 -10.61 -7.81
N LYS A 63 28.05 -9.48 -7.48
CA LYS A 63 27.73 -8.64 -6.33
C LYS A 63 26.29 -8.10 -6.31
N GLY A 64 25.74 -7.79 -7.49
CA GLY A 64 24.35 -7.37 -7.63
C GLY A 64 23.37 -8.50 -7.26
N ILE A 65 23.66 -9.73 -7.70
CA ILE A 65 22.84 -10.91 -7.34
C ILE A 65 22.93 -11.21 -5.84
N GLU A 66 24.15 -11.21 -5.27
CA GLU A 66 24.37 -11.36 -3.83
C GLU A 66 23.59 -10.31 -3.03
N THR A 67 23.56 -9.06 -3.52
CA THR A 67 22.77 -7.98 -2.91
C THR A 67 21.27 -8.27 -2.96
N LEU A 68 20.75 -8.78 -4.09
CA LEU A 68 19.34 -9.14 -4.22
C LEU A 68 18.95 -10.32 -3.33
N ILE A 69 19.85 -11.27 -3.10
CA ILE A 69 19.64 -12.41 -2.18
C ILE A 69 19.68 -11.92 -0.73
N LEU A 70 20.67 -11.12 -0.36
CA LEU A 70 20.77 -10.56 1.00
C LEU A 70 19.56 -9.67 1.33
N ALA A 71 19.03 -8.95 0.34
CA ALA A 71 17.79 -8.20 0.50
C ALA A 71 16.59 -9.10 0.89
N ILE A 72 16.51 -10.34 0.38
CA ILE A 72 15.44 -11.29 0.78
C ILE A 72 15.53 -11.58 2.27
N LEU A 73 16.73 -11.80 2.81
CA LEU A 73 16.92 -12.10 4.24
C LEU A 73 16.51 -10.92 5.12
N ILE A 74 16.92 -9.70 4.75
CA ILE A 74 16.55 -8.47 5.48
C ILE A 74 15.02 -8.26 5.42
N ILE A 75 14.41 -8.45 4.25
CA ILE A 75 12.96 -8.32 4.07
C ILE A 75 12.22 -9.39 4.87
N ALA A 76 12.68 -10.64 4.87
CA ALA A 76 12.08 -11.73 5.63
C ALA A 76 12.11 -11.43 7.13
N LEU A 77 13.23 -10.90 7.64
CA LEU A 77 13.34 -10.47 9.04
C LEU A 77 12.38 -9.31 9.35
N TRP A 78 12.26 -8.33 8.45
CA TRP A 78 11.34 -7.21 8.62
C TRP A 78 9.87 -7.63 8.61
N VAL A 79 9.48 -8.55 7.71
CA VAL A 79 8.15 -9.16 7.67
C VAL A 79 7.90 -10.04 8.90
N TYR A 80 8.91 -10.73 9.41
CA TYR A 80 8.78 -11.46 10.67
C TYR A 80 8.39 -10.52 11.80
N PHE A 81 9.09 -9.39 11.95
CA PHE A 81 8.75 -8.39 12.98
C PHE A 81 7.43 -7.65 12.76
N SER A 82 6.81 -7.72 11.58
CA SER A 82 5.51 -7.07 11.38
C SER A 82 4.33 -7.86 11.94
N GLY A 83 4.56 -9.09 12.42
CA GLY A 83 3.53 -9.98 12.93
C GLY A 83 2.69 -10.66 11.84
N ILE A 84 2.98 -10.43 10.54
CA ILE A 84 2.30 -11.14 9.46
C ILE A 84 2.56 -12.64 9.60
N GLY A 85 1.49 -13.44 9.63
CA GLY A 85 1.55 -14.88 9.79
C GLY A 85 1.45 -15.38 11.25
N LYS A 86 1.15 -14.50 12.22
CA LYS A 86 0.96 -14.85 13.64
C LYS A 86 2.21 -15.49 14.30
N PHE A 87 3.41 -15.11 13.87
CA PHE A 87 4.66 -15.63 14.45
C PHE A 87 5.14 -14.87 15.70
N VAL A 88 4.79 -13.58 15.80
CA VAL A 88 5.20 -12.65 16.86
C VAL A 88 4.05 -11.70 17.18
N PHE A 89 4.32 -10.74 18.07
CA PHE A 89 3.39 -9.66 18.40
C PHE A 89 2.80 -8.99 17.16
N GLN A 90 1.50 -8.69 17.27
CA GLN A 90 0.71 -8.04 16.26
C GLN A 90 0.03 -6.84 16.90
N ASN A 91 0.09 -5.69 16.23
CA ASN A 91 -0.64 -4.50 16.65
C ASN A 91 -2.16 -4.73 16.61
N ASP A 92 -2.92 -3.92 17.34
CA ASP A 92 -4.38 -4.05 17.49
C ASP A 92 -5.13 -4.14 16.16
N ASP A 93 -4.63 -3.47 15.13
CA ASP A 93 -5.20 -3.55 13.79
C ASP A 93 -5.33 -5.00 13.29
N HIS A 94 -4.39 -5.88 13.63
CA HIS A 94 -4.40 -7.28 13.23
C HIS A 94 -5.61 -8.05 13.76
N LEU A 95 -6.30 -7.61 14.83
CA LEU A 95 -7.56 -8.22 15.26
C LEU A 95 -8.58 -8.26 14.10
N TYR A 96 -8.68 -7.16 13.34
CA TYR A 96 -9.53 -7.07 12.15
C TYR A 96 -8.93 -7.84 10.97
N ARG A 97 -7.63 -7.73 10.72
CA ARG A 97 -6.99 -8.33 9.53
C ARG A 97 -6.96 -9.85 9.61
N ASN A 98 -6.74 -10.39 10.82
CA ASN A 98 -6.88 -11.81 11.10
C ASN A 98 -8.32 -12.28 10.87
N ALA A 99 -9.31 -11.51 11.32
CA ALA A 99 -10.72 -11.86 11.14
C ALA A 99 -11.13 -11.85 9.66
N VAL A 100 -10.69 -10.84 8.91
CA VAL A 100 -10.84 -10.80 7.44
C VAL A 100 -10.23 -12.04 6.80
N PHE A 101 -9.01 -12.40 7.18
CA PHE A 101 -8.32 -13.56 6.61
C PHE A 101 -9.01 -14.88 6.94
N GLU A 102 -9.34 -15.12 8.21
CA GLU A 102 -10.02 -16.32 8.68
C GLU A 102 -11.41 -16.44 8.06
N MET A 103 -12.14 -15.33 7.89
CA MET A 103 -13.41 -15.33 7.14
C MET A 103 -13.23 -15.79 5.70
N LEU A 104 -12.19 -15.32 5.01
CA LEU A 104 -11.90 -15.73 3.62
C LEU A 104 -11.55 -17.22 3.54
N VAL A 105 -10.83 -17.76 4.52
CA VAL A 105 -10.43 -19.18 4.54
C VAL A 105 -11.61 -20.09 4.91
N ASN A 106 -12.33 -19.78 5.99
CA ASN A 106 -13.30 -20.70 6.61
C ASN A 106 -14.68 -20.71 5.93
N ASN A 107 -15.00 -19.71 5.10
CA ASN A 107 -16.33 -19.58 4.49
C ASN A 107 -16.34 -19.82 2.98
N LYS A 108 -17.47 -20.28 2.44
CA LYS A 108 -17.68 -20.35 0.99
C LYS A 108 -17.64 -18.94 0.37
N TRP A 109 -17.19 -18.85 -0.88
CA TRP A 109 -17.14 -17.60 -1.64
C TRP A 109 -18.32 -17.51 -2.62
N PRO A 110 -18.99 -16.35 -2.75
CA PRO A 110 -18.81 -15.12 -1.98
C PRO A 110 -19.23 -15.29 -0.51
N VAL A 111 -18.56 -14.58 0.41
CA VAL A 111 -18.87 -14.70 1.84
C VAL A 111 -20.15 -13.91 2.16
N ILE A 112 -21.22 -14.65 2.48
CA ILE A 112 -22.53 -14.11 2.86
C ILE A 112 -22.90 -14.66 4.24
N LYS A 113 -23.32 -13.77 5.13
CA LYS A 113 -23.71 -14.09 6.51
C LYS A 113 -25.07 -13.50 6.84
N ASN A 114 -25.87 -14.28 7.55
CA ASN A 114 -27.18 -13.87 8.02
C ASN A 114 -27.07 -13.44 9.49
N PHE A 115 -27.58 -12.25 9.79
CA PHE A 115 -27.62 -11.74 11.16
C PHE A 115 -29.02 -11.23 11.49
N ASN A 116 -29.46 -11.44 12.72
CA ASN A 116 -30.70 -10.85 13.21
C ASN A 116 -30.48 -9.34 13.48
N VAL A 117 -31.19 -8.50 12.73
CA VAL A 117 -31.20 -7.04 12.87
C VAL A 117 -32.66 -6.64 13.03
N ASP A 118 -33.00 -6.02 14.17
CA ASP A 118 -34.36 -5.56 14.48
C ASP A 118 -35.44 -6.65 14.34
N GLY A 119 -35.12 -7.89 14.73
CA GLY A 119 -36.02 -9.04 14.64
C GLY A 119 -36.07 -9.69 13.25
N VAL A 120 -35.38 -9.12 12.25
CA VAL A 120 -35.37 -9.62 10.87
C VAL A 120 -34.02 -10.26 10.55
N ASN A 121 -34.03 -11.50 10.07
CA ASN A 121 -32.83 -12.17 9.62
C ASN A 121 -32.37 -11.56 8.29
N THR A 122 -31.32 -10.72 8.35
CA THR A 122 -30.85 -9.92 7.23
C THR A 122 -29.56 -10.51 6.64
N PRO A 123 -29.52 -10.81 5.32
CA PRO A 123 -28.32 -11.27 4.66
C PRO A 123 -27.36 -10.11 4.35
N PHE A 124 -26.13 -10.24 4.80
CA PHE A 124 -25.03 -9.33 4.52
C PHE A 124 -23.94 -10.00 3.71
N MET A 125 -23.50 -9.34 2.65
CA MET A 125 -22.30 -9.71 1.92
C MET A 125 -21.09 -9.08 2.61
N PHE A 126 -20.03 -9.87 2.79
CA PHE A 126 -18.74 -9.34 3.21
C PHE A 126 -18.11 -8.54 2.06
N VAL A 127 -17.81 -7.27 2.33
CA VAL A 127 -17.29 -6.32 1.34
C VAL A 127 -16.13 -5.56 1.95
N TYR A 128 -14.93 -5.87 1.48
CA TYR A 128 -13.69 -5.22 1.89
C TYR A 128 -12.63 -5.33 0.79
N TYR A 129 -11.54 -4.57 0.89
CA TYR A 129 -10.41 -4.61 -0.05
C TYR A 129 -9.52 -5.84 0.19
N ILE A 130 -10.01 -6.99 -0.25
CA ILE A 130 -9.49 -8.32 0.10
C ILE A 130 -8.30 -8.80 -0.75
N GLY A 131 -7.86 -8.01 -1.74
CA GLY A 131 -6.91 -8.44 -2.77
C GLY A 131 -5.66 -9.14 -2.21
N PHE A 132 -4.98 -8.54 -1.24
CA PHE A 132 -3.73 -9.11 -0.71
C PHE A 132 -3.91 -10.51 -0.11
N TRP A 133 -5.04 -10.77 0.53
CA TRP A 133 -5.30 -12.05 1.18
C TRP A 133 -5.72 -13.16 0.21
N MET A 134 -6.22 -12.83 -0.99
CA MET A 134 -6.81 -13.82 -1.90
C MET A 134 -5.91 -15.02 -2.21
N PRO A 135 -4.60 -14.86 -2.52
CA PRO A 135 -3.71 -16.00 -2.75
C PRO A 135 -3.51 -16.84 -1.50
N ALA A 136 -3.26 -16.21 -0.35
CA ALA A 136 -3.07 -16.89 0.92
C ALA A 136 -4.35 -17.59 1.40
N ALA A 137 -5.51 -17.02 1.12
CA ALA A 137 -6.80 -17.59 1.51
C ALA A 137 -7.09 -18.86 0.68
N LEU A 138 -6.70 -18.89 -0.60
CA LEU A 138 -6.79 -20.10 -1.42
C LEU A 138 -5.91 -21.22 -0.86
N ILE A 139 -4.66 -20.91 -0.48
CA ILE A 139 -3.77 -21.87 0.18
C ILE A 139 -4.38 -22.34 1.52
N GLY A 140 -4.90 -21.41 2.32
CA GLY A 140 -5.54 -21.73 3.59
C GLY A 140 -6.78 -22.61 3.45
N LYS A 141 -7.55 -22.46 2.36
CA LYS A 141 -8.70 -23.32 2.06
C LYS A 141 -8.31 -24.77 1.76
N VAL A 142 -7.19 -24.96 1.07
CA VAL A 142 -6.74 -26.28 0.62
C VAL A 142 -5.95 -26.99 1.71
N PHE A 143 -5.11 -26.26 2.44
CA PHE A 143 -4.13 -26.83 3.37
C PHE A 143 -4.36 -26.45 4.84
N GLY A 144 -5.43 -25.72 5.15
CA GLY A 144 -5.78 -25.28 6.51
C GLY A 144 -5.28 -23.88 6.86
N ILE A 145 -5.89 -23.28 7.88
CA ILE A 145 -5.68 -21.87 8.25
C ILE A 145 -4.21 -21.51 8.54
N THR A 146 -3.48 -22.40 9.22
CA THR A 146 -2.06 -22.21 9.54
C THR A 146 -1.20 -22.09 8.28
N ALA A 147 -1.41 -22.97 7.29
CA ALA A 147 -0.70 -22.88 6.01
C ALA A 147 -1.01 -21.57 5.29
N GLY A 148 -2.25 -21.10 5.39
CA GLY A 148 -2.67 -19.79 4.90
C GLY A 148 -1.88 -18.64 5.54
N TYR A 149 -1.76 -18.62 6.87
CA TYR A 149 -0.98 -17.61 7.60
C TYR A 149 0.51 -17.63 7.22
N CYS A 150 1.13 -18.82 7.15
CA CYS A 150 2.53 -18.93 6.71
C CYS A 150 2.70 -18.42 5.27
N PHE A 151 1.79 -18.77 4.37
CA PHE A 151 1.84 -18.29 2.99
C PHE A 151 1.64 -16.77 2.89
N GLN A 152 0.83 -16.18 3.77
CA GLN A 152 0.65 -14.72 3.81
C GLN A 152 1.97 -13.99 4.10
N ALA A 153 2.81 -14.52 4.99
CA ALA A 153 4.14 -13.97 5.24
C ALA A 153 5.07 -14.14 4.02
N ILE A 154 5.07 -15.31 3.38
CA ILE A 154 5.83 -15.54 2.14
C ILE A 154 5.37 -14.57 1.04
N TRP A 155 4.07 -14.38 0.90
CA TRP A 155 3.47 -13.46 -0.07
C TRP A 155 3.92 -12.02 0.18
N ALA A 156 3.95 -11.57 1.44
CA ALA A 156 4.49 -10.27 1.82
C ALA A 156 5.97 -10.11 1.43
N VAL A 157 6.81 -11.11 1.74
CA VAL A 157 8.24 -11.11 1.38
C VAL A 157 8.43 -10.97 -0.14
N ILE A 158 7.67 -11.73 -0.94
CA ILE A 158 7.72 -11.65 -2.40
C ILE A 158 7.34 -10.24 -2.88
N GLY A 159 6.25 -9.68 -2.37
CA GLY A 159 5.79 -8.35 -2.75
C GLY A 159 6.81 -7.24 -2.44
N ILE A 160 7.37 -7.24 -1.22
CA ILE A 160 8.37 -6.24 -0.81
C ILE A 160 9.67 -6.41 -1.60
N TRP A 161 10.08 -7.65 -1.91
CA TRP A 161 11.26 -7.89 -2.73
C TRP A 161 11.06 -7.40 -4.17
N LEU A 162 9.88 -7.60 -4.75
CA LEU A 162 9.51 -7.06 -6.05
C LEU A 162 9.52 -5.52 -6.05
N PHE A 163 8.98 -4.90 -5.00
CA PHE A 163 9.07 -3.45 -4.80
C PHE A 163 10.53 -2.96 -4.74
N TYR A 164 11.38 -3.62 -3.94
CA TYR A 164 12.80 -3.30 -3.85
C TYR A 164 13.51 -3.44 -5.21
N TYR A 165 13.21 -4.50 -5.97
CA TYR A 165 13.72 -4.66 -7.34
C TYR A 165 13.30 -3.50 -8.25
N LEU A 166 12.06 -3.04 -8.14
CA LEU A 166 11.57 -1.86 -8.87
C LEU A 166 12.29 -0.58 -8.44
N CYS A 167 12.55 -0.38 -7.14
CA CYS A 167 13.37 0.71 -6.63
C CYS A 167 14.78 0.71 -7.25
N CYS A 168 15.47 -0.43 -7.24
CA CYS A 168 16.79 -0.56 -7.87
C CYS A 168 16.75 -0.28 -9.37
N SER A 169 15.68 -0.70 -10.06
CA SER A 169 15.47 -0.47 -11.48
C SER A 169 15.19 0.99 -11.80
N TYR A 170 14.42 1.68 -10.94
CA TYR A 170 14.10 3.10 -11.05
C TYR A 170 15.33 3.99 -10.76
N LEU A 171 16.08 3.65 -9.71
CA LEU A 171 17.29 4.35 -9.29
C LEU A 171 18.51 4.00 -10.15
N LYS A 172 18.38 3.00 -11.03
CA LYS A 172 19.46 2.48 -11.88
C LYS A 172 20.71 2.12 -11.06
N LYS A 173 20.49 1.48 -9.91
CA LYS A 173 21.56 1.01 -9.02
C LYS A 173 21.07 -0.10 -8.11
N VAL A 174 21.78 -1.23 -8.09
CA VAL A 174 21.57 -2.31 -7.12
C VAL A 174 22.44 -2.04 -5.90
N SER A 175 21.81 -1.82 -4.75
CA SER A 175 22.49 -1.65 -3.45
C SER A 175 21.48 -1.83 -2.32
N LEU A 176 21.93 -2.20 -1.12
CA LEU A 176 21.03 -2.31 0.05
C LEU A 176 20.56 -0.97 0.60
N LEU A 177 21.25 0.13 0.27
CA LEU A 177 20.95 1.44 0.85
C LEU A 177 19.47 1.89 0.70
N PRO A 178 18.81 1.78 -0.47
CA PRO A 178 17.39 2.08 -0.60
C PRO A 178 16.52 1.20 0.30
N LEU A 179 16.84 -0.08 0.48
CA LEU A 179 16.08 -0.96 1.37
C LEU A 179 16.23 -0.54 2.84
N ILE A 180 17.46 -0.29 3.28
CA ILE A 180 17.72 0.17 4.66
C ILE A 180 17.03 1.50 4.91
N ILE A 181 17.19 2.49 4.01
CA ILE A 181 16.50 3.77 4.16
C ILE A 181 14.99 3.56 4.14
N PHE A 182 14.44 2.71 3.27
CA PHE A 182 13.00 2.43 3.22
C PHE A 182 12.45 1.89 4.55
N ILE A 183 13.14 0.93 5.18
CA ILE A 183 12.73 0.39 6.49
C ILE A 183 12.69 1.50 7.56
N PHE A 184 13.66 2.42 7.52
CA PHE A 184 13.83 3.47 8.54
C PHE A 184 13.32 4.86 8.13
N PHE A 185 12.58 4.98 7.02
CA PHE A 185 12.09 6.28 6.54
C PHE A 185 10.80 6.67 7.27
N SER A 186 10.83 7.81 7.95
CA SER A 186 9.66 8.42 8.63
C SER A 186 9.74 9.95 8.59
N GLY A 187 8.63 10.61 8.90
CA GLY A 187 8.64 11.98 9.38
C GLY A 187 9.41 12.16 10.68
N LEU A 188 9.51 13.40 11.18
CA LEU A 188 10.15 13.69 12.45
C LEU A 188 9.18 13.53 13.63
N ASP A 189 8.45 12.39 13.70
CA ASP A 189 7.39 12.17 14.69
C ASP A 189 7.88 12.27 16.13
N VAL A 190 9.12 11.86 16.39
CA VAL A 190 9.77 11.99 17.68
C VAL A 190 9.85 13.46 18.14
N ILE A 191 10.10 14.39 17.21
CA ILE A 191 10.11 15.82 17.49
C ILE A 191 8.67 16.31 17.70
N GLY A 192 7.74 15.90 16.84
CA GLY A 192 6.32 16.22 16.99
C GLY A 192 5.78 15.80 18.37
N THR A 193 6.04 14.56 18.76
CA THR A 193 5.70 13.99 20.07
C THR A 193 6.32 14.80 21.20
N ALA A 194 7.62 15.12 21.12
CA ALA A 194 8.29 15.88 22.16
C ALA A 194 7.72 17.30 22.33
N ILE A 195 7.38 17.97 21.20
CA ILE A 195 6.76 19.31 21.23
C ILE A 195 5.36 19.24 21.84
N MET A 196 4.54 18.25 21.45
CA MET A 196 3.16 18.12 21.94
C MET A 196 3.06 17.68 23.39
N THR A 197 3.97 16.82 23.84
CA THR A 197 3.98 16.33 25.23
C THR A 197 4.77 17.24 26.18
N GLY A 198 5.64 18.09 25.65
CA GLY A 198 6.57 18.89 26.45
C GLY A 198 7.64 18.06 27.16
N ALA A 199 7.87 16.81 26.72
CA ALA A 199 8.72 15.84 27.39
C ALA A 199 9.69 15.14 26.41
N PRO A 200 10.87 14.69 26.89
CA PRO A 200 11.77 13.89 26.07
C PRO A 200 11.16 12.53 25.73
N VAL A 201 11.35 12.08 24.48
CA VAL A 201 10.91 10.76 24.02
C VAL A 201 12.07 9.79 24.13
N SER A 202 11.84 8.64 24.77
CA SER A 202 12.84 7.57 24.86
C SER A 202 13.00 6.88 23.52
N ILE A 203 14.24 6.75 23.02
CA ILE A 203 14.57 6.17 21.70
C ILE A 203 14.19 4.68 21.58
N PHE A 204 14.19 3.95 22.70
CA PHE A 204 13.92 2.50 22.75
C PHE A 204 12.61 2.18 23.48
N ALA A 205 11.63 3.09 23.40
CA ALA A 205 10.27 2.79 23.83
C ALA A 205 9.50 2.00 22.73
N GLY A 206 8.29 1.57 23.06
CA GLY A 206 7.39 0.86 22.14
C GLY A 206 6.20 1.70 21.66
N ASP A 207 6.18 3.00 21.98
CA ASP A 207 5.01 3.85 21.70
C ASP A 207 4.82 4.09 20.20
N HIS A 208 3.57 4.18 19.76
CA HIS A 208 3.25 4.55 18.38
C HIS A 208 3.32 6.08 18.21
N LEU A 209 4.50 6.58 17.82
CA LEU A 209 4.80 8.02 17.80
C LEU A 209 3.99 8.83 16.79
N GLU A 210 3.53 8.20 15.70
CA GLU A 210 2.88 8.90 14.57
C GLU A 210 1.48 9.44 14.89
N TRP A 211 0.96 9.17 16.09
CA TRP A 211 -0.28 9.76 16.62
C TRP A 211 -0.05 11.05 17.43
N TRP A 212 1.14 11.64 17.31
CA TRP A 212 1.49 12.88 18.00
C TRP A 212 0.56 14.06 17.64
N GLU A 213 -0.02 14.06 16.44
CA GLU A 213 -1.02 15.02 16.00
C GLU A 213 -2.36 14.33 15.76
N SER A 214 -3.36 14.64 16.60
CA SER A 214 -4.63 13.92 16.63
C SER A 214 -5.38 14.06 15.29
N GLY A 215 -5.50 12.94 14.57
CA GLY A 215 -6.24 12.85 13.30
C GLY A 215 -5.40 13.09 12.03
N MET A 216 -4.11 13.41 12.16
CA MET A 216 -3.18 13.53 11.03
C MET A 216 -2.02 12.56 11.20
N GLN A 217 -1.73 11.76 10.18
CA GLN A 217 -0.63 10.80 10.23
C GLN A 217 -0.15 10.48 8.82
N PHE A 218 1.16 10.57 8.61
CA PHE A 218 1.87 10.02 7.47
C PHE A 218 2.68 8.83 7.98
N SER A 219 2.14 7.63 7.80
CA SER A 219 2.73 6.44 8.40
C SER A 219 4.09 6.15 7.76
N SER A 220 5.12 5.90 8.56
CA SER A 220 6.38 5.34 8.09
C SER A 220 6.15 4.01 7.35
N PHE A 221 7.07 3.61 6.48
CA PHE A 221 6.90 2.35 5.75
C PHE A 221 6.91 1.12 6.68
N THR A 222 7.55 1.22 7.84
CA THR A 222 7.48 0.19 8.89
C THR A 222 6.10 0.16 9.54
N THR A 223 5.53 1.30 9.94
CA THR A 223 4.13 1.34 10.41
C THR A 223 3.17 0.79 9.35
N GLN A 224 3.32 1.20 8.10
CA GLN A 224 2.47 0.72 7.02
C GLN A 224 2.52 -0.81 6.90
N LEU A 225 3.71 -1.42 7.00
CA LEU A 225 3.86 -2.88 7.01
C LEU A 225 3.24 -3.52 8.27
N PHE A 226 3.39 -2.87 9.42
CA PHE A 226 3.03 -3.43 10.73
C PHE A 226 1.53 -3.34 11.03
N TRP A 227 0.80 -2.44 10.36
CA TRP A 227 -0.62 -2.17 10.61
C TRP A 227 -1.52 -2.42 9.39
N VAL A 228 -1.03 -2.14 8.16
CA VAL A 228 -1.86 -2.14 6.93
C VAL A 228 -1.15 -2.70 5.71
N PHE A 229 -0.35 -3.75 5.89
CA PHE A 229 0.42 -4.42 4.83
C PHE A 229 -0.41 -4.77 3.59
N ASN A 230 -1.69 -5.09 3.79
CA ASN A 230 -2.61 -5.56 2.76
C ASN A 230 -2.87 -4.50 1.67
N GLN A 231 -2.82 -3.22 2.01
CA GLN A 231 -2.94 -2.12 1.04
C GLN A 231 -1.60 -1.45 0.75
N ALA A 232 -0.67 -1.43 1.71
CA ALA A 232 0.63 -0.78 1.57
C ALA A 232 1.52 -1.45 0.51
N ILE A 233 1.77 -2.76 0.62
CA ILE A 233 2.67 -3.48 -0.31
C ILE A 233 2.22 -3.34 -1.77
N PRO A 234 0.93 -3.56 -2.11
CA PRO A 234 0.45 -3.33 -3.48
C PRO A 234 0.58 -1.87 -3.92
N ALA A 235 0.31 -0.89 -3.05
CA ALA A 235 0.43 0.53 -3.37
C ALA A 235 1.88 0.94 -3.66
N TRP A 236 2.85 0.41 -2.91
CA TRP A 236 4.27 0.64 -3.13
C TRP A 236 4.71 0.17 -4.52
N ILE A 237 4.34 -1.06 -4.87
CA ILE A 237 4.62 -1.66 -6.17
C ILE A 237 3.97 -0.85 -7.30
N LEU A 238 2.67 -0.57 -7.17
CA LEU A 238 1.88 0.13 -8.17
C LEU A 238 2.46 1.52 -8.47
N THR A 239 2.83 2.27 -7.43
CA THR A 239 3.37 3.63 -7.56
C THR A 239 4.60 3.64 -8.46
N ILE A 240 5.59 2.79 -8.19
CA ILE A 240 6.80 2.74 -9.01
C ILE A 240 6.51 2.21 -10.41
N LEU A 241 5.67 1.18 -10.52
CA LEU A 241 5.32 0.58 -11.80
C LEU A 241 4.64 1.58 -12.74
N VAL A 242 3.76 2.44 -12.22
CA VAL A 242 3.13 3.55 -12.95
C VAL A 242 4.16 4.59 -13.36
N LEU A 243 5.02 5.05 -12.43
CA LEU A 243 6.05 6.04 -12.72
C LEU A 243 7.02 5.59 -13.82
N MET A 244 7.27 4.27 -13.91
CA MET A 244 8.14 3.65 -14.91
C MET A 244 7.49 3.48 -16.29
N GLN A 245 6.18 3.70 -16.45
CA GLN A 245 5.50 3.54 -17.75
C GLN A 245 5.96 4.60 -18.76
N LYS A 246 6.60 4.16 -19.85
CA LYS A 246 7.00 5.03 -20.97
C LYS A 246 5.87 5.28 -21.98
N LYS A 247 4.81 4.48 -21.92
CA LYS A 247 3.62 4.57 -22.77
C LYS A 247 2.38 4.41 -21.90
N ASN A 248 1.25 4.95 -22.35
CA ASN A 248 0.01 4.94 -21.57
C ASN A 248 -0.80 3.62 -21.67
N ARG A 249 -0.28 2.65 -22.43
CA ARG A 249 -0.98 1.41 -22.83
C ARG A 249 -1.52 0.56 -21.69
N TYR A 250 -0.86 0.53 -20.53
CA TYR A 250 -1.23 -0.34 -19.41
C TYR A 250 -1.65 0.43 -18.15
N VAL A 251 -1.66 1.76 -18.21
CA VAL A 251 -1.84 2.61 -17.02
C VAL A 251 -3.21 2.40 -16.38
N VAL A 252 -4.28 2.35 -17.18
CA VAL A 252 -5.64 2.11 -16.68
C VAL A 252 -5.82 0.65 -16.26
N PHE A 253 -5.16 -0.29 -16.94
CA PHE A 253 -5.16 -1.68 -16.51
C PHE A 253 -4.56 -1.85 -15.10
N LEU A 254 -3.38 -1.26 -14.85
CA LEU A 254 -2.74 -1.27 -13.54
C LEU A 254 -3.61 -0.64 -12.45
N LEU A 255 -4.29 0.46 -12.76
CA LEU A 255 -5.25 1.12 -11.88
C LEU A 255 -6.48 0.24 -11.57
N GLY A 256 -7.04 -0.41 -12.59
CA GLY A 256 -8.17 -1.32 -12.41
C GLY A 256 -7.81 -2.50 -11.50
N VAL A 257 -6.60 -3.04 -11.65
CA VAL A 257 -6.10 -4.13 -10.81
C VAL A 257 -5.85 -3.68 -9.37
N SER A 258 -5.37 -2.45 -9.13
CA SER A 258 -5.04 -2.02 -7.77
C SER A 258 -6.24 -1.79 -6.86
N LEU A 259 -7.43 -1.52 -7.43
CA LEU A 259 -8.63 -1.23 -6.64
C LEU A 259 -8.95 -2.33 -5.63
N ILE A 260 -8.78 -3.61 -5.98
CA ILE A 260 -9.13 -4.72 -5.07
C ILE A 260 -8.22 -4.78 -3.84
N PHE A 261 -7.05 -4.14 -3.91
CA PHE A 261 -6.07 -4.08 -2.82
C PHE A 261 -6.18 -2.84 -1.97
N CYS A 262 -6.31 -1.67 -2.60
CA CYS A 262 -5.97 -0.41 -1.94
C CYS A 262 -6.81 0.78 -2.47
N PRO A 263 -8.09 0.90 -2.10
CA PRO A 263 -8.97 1.96 -2.60
C PRO A 263 -8.52 3.38 -2.22
N LEU A 264 -7.98 3.59 -1.01
CA LEU A 264 -7.48 4.90 -0.59
C LEU A 264 -6.13 5.25 -1.26
N PRO A 265 -5.11 4.37 -1.26
CA PRO A 265 -3.90 4.60 -2.06
C PRO A 265 -4.16 4.74 -3.57
N PHE A 266 -5.22 4.11 -4.09
CA PHE A 266 -5.67 4.32 -5.47
C PHE A 266 -6.05 5.78 -5.74
N ILE A 267 -6.67 6.49 -4.80
CA ILE A 267 -6.92 7.92 -4.97
C ILE A 267 -5.60 8.67 -5.00
N GLY A 268 -4.67 8.31 -4.10
CA GLY A 268 -3.38 8.99 -4.00
C GLY A 268 -2.43 8.80 -5.18
N ILE A 269 -2.60 7.76 -5.99
CA ILE A 269 -1.78 7.57 -7.18
C ILE A 269 -2.27 8.40 -8.38
N ILE A 270 -3.52 8.89 -8.36
CA ILE A 270 -4.13 9.62 -9.49
C ILE A 270 -3.29 10.81 -9.95
N PRO A 271 -2.78 11.71 -9.07
CA PRO A 271 -1.93 12.83 -9.51
C PRO A 271 -0.68 12.36 -10.25
N PHE A 272 -0.07 11.25 -9.82
CA PHE A 272 1.12 10.68 -10.45
C PHE A 272 0.80 9.99 -11.78
N VAL A 273 -0.37 9.38 -11.90
CA VAL A 273 -0.88 8.85 -13.17
C VAL A 273 -1.08 9.96 -14.19
N ILE A 274 -1.75 11.04 -13.79
CA ILE A 274 -1.97 12.22 -14.64
C ILE A 274 -0.61 12.74 -15.13
N TYR A 275 0.35 12.90 -14.22
CA TYR A 275 1.71 13.26 -14.57
C TYR A 275 2.36 12.32 -15.60
N VAL A 276 2.25 11.00 -15.40
CA VAL A 276 2.83 10.02 -16.35
C VAL A 276 2.16 10.12 -17.71
N ILE A 277 0.84 10.26 -17.77
CA ILE A 277 0.08 10.41 -19.01
C ILE A 277 0.54 11.67 -19.76
N MET A 278 0.63 12.81 -19.07
CA MET A 278 1.06 14.09 -19.63
C MET A 278 2.53 14.06 -20.06
N ARG A 279 3.42 13.50 -19.22
CA ARG A 279 4.84 13.30 -19.54
C ARG A 279 5.00 12.52 -20.84
N ASN A 280 4.29 11.40 -20.98
CA ASN A 280 4.35 10.56 -22.16
C ASN A 280 3.75 11.28 -23.39
N ALA A 281 2.71 12.11 -23.19
CA ALA A 281 2.17 12.98 -24.24
C ALA A 281 3.17 14.00 -24.76
N TRP A 282 3.86 14.69 -23.88
CA TRP A 282 4.91 15.63 -24.28
C TRP A 282 6.09 14.95 -24.97
N GLN A 283 6.53 13.78 -24.48
CA GLN A 283 7.66 13.05 -25.07
C GLN A 283 7.38 12.54 -26.48
N THR A 284 6.14 12.15 -26.78
CA THR A 284 5.75 11.69 -28.10
C THR A 284 5.55 12.83 -29.11
N LYS A 285 5.56 14.10 -28.67
CA LYS A 285 5.26 15.32 -29.46
C LYS A 285 3.91 15.27 -30.22
N VAL A 286 3.07 14.27 -29.95
CA VAL A 286 1.80 14.05 -30.63
C VAL A 286 0.76 13.71 -29.55
N LEU A 287 0.04 14.73 -29.09
CA LEU A 287 -0.99 14.58 -28.05
C LEU A 287 -2.02 13.50 -28.42
N LYS A 288 -2.40 13.41 -29.70
CA LYS A 288 -3.29 12.37 -30.24
C LYS A 288 -2.74 10.97 -30.00
N ALA A 289 -1.45 10.73 -30.14
CA ALA A 289 -0.83 9.42 -29.91
C ALA A 289 -0.86 9.03 -28.43
N ALA A 290 -0.68 9.99 -27.52
CA ALA A 290 -0.73 9.70 -26.08
C ALA A 290 -2.14 9.49 -25.53
N ILE A 291 -3.14 10.18 -26.10
CA ILE A 291 -4.56 9.94 -25.79
C ILE A 291 -5.03 8.62 -26.38
N THR A 292 -4.70 8.32 -27.64
CA THR A 292 -5.07 7.01 -28.25
C THR A 292 -4.44 5.83 -27.52
N ASN A 293 -3.24 5.98 -26.94
CA ASN A 293 -2.63 4.98 -26.08
C ASN A 293 -3.40 4.71 -24.76
N LEU A 294 -4.37 5.56 -24.37
CA LEU A 294 -5.28 5.28 -23.27
C LEU A 294 -6.40 4.31 -23.67
N PHE A 295 -6.83 4.33 -24.94
CA PHE A 295 -7.92 3.52 -25.49
C PHE A 295 -7.42 2.21 -26.12
N THR A 296 -6.41 1.60 -25.51
CA THR A 296 -5.89 0.30 -25.94
C THR A 296 -6.77 -0.83 -25.41
N VAL A 297 -6.70 -1.99 -26.06
CA VAL A 297 -7.43 -3.19 -25.61
C VAL A 297 -7.07 -3.55 -24.17
N GLU A 298 -5.81 -3.33 -23.77
CA GLU A 298 -5.35 -3.56 -22.40
C GLU A 298 -6.05 -2.65 -21.37
N ASN A 299 -6.12 -1.35 -21.64
CA ASN A 299 -6.76 -0.40 -20.73
C ASN A 299 -8.29 -0.53 -20.73
N ILE A 300 -8.91 -0.72 -21.90
CA ILE A 300 -10.37 -0.82 -22.03
C ILE A 300 -10.85 -2.13 -21.40
N LEU A 301 -10.31 -3.28 -21.84
CA LEU A 301 -10.78 -4.57 -21.34
C LEU A 301 -10.17 -4.87 -19.97
N GLY A 302 -8.85 -4.75 -19.80
CA GLY A 302 -8.19 -5.08 -18.54
C GLY A 302 -8.57 -4.11 -17.42
N GLY A 303 -8.45 -2.81 -17.69
CA GLY A 303 -8.85 -1.77 -16.75
C GLY A 303 -10.35 -1.74 -16.50
N GLY A 304 -11.17 -1.87 -17.56
CA GLY A 304 -12.62 -1.92 -17.45
C GLY A 304 -13.12 -3.13 -16.65
N ILE A 305 -12.70 -4.35 -16.99
CA ILE A 305 -13.10 -5.57 -16.28
C ILE A 305 -12.67 -5.50 -14.82
N CYS A 306 -11.39 -5.25 -14.53
CA CYS A 306 -10.90 -5.25 -13.15
C CYS A 306 -11.50 -4.10 -12.34
N GLY A 307 -11.53 -2.90 -12.91
CA GLY A 307 -11.98 -1.68 -12.24
C GLY A 307 -13.50 -1.64 -12.01
N ILE A 308 -14.31 -1.92 -13.03
CA ILE A 308 -15.78 -1.86 -12.92
C ILE A 308 -16.28 -2.94 -11.98
N ILE A 309 -15.78 -4.18 -12.10
CA ILE A 309 -16.18 -5.27 -11.22
C ILE A 309 -15.86 -4.93 -9.76
N THR A 310 -14.64 -4.47 -9.48
CA THR A 310 -14.23 -4.11 -8.13
C THR A 310 -15.01 -2.92 -7.59
N TYR A 311 -15.26 -1.91 -8.44
CA TYR A 311 -16.08 -0.76 -8.07
C TYR A 311 -17.51 -1.17 -7.70
N LEU A 312 -18.16 -2.03 -8.50
CA LEU A 312 -19.52 -2.52 -8.21
C LEU A 312 -19.55 -3.33 -6.91
N TYR A 313 -18.51 -4.12 -6.64
CA TYR A 313 -18.34 -4.82 -5.38
C TYR A 313 -18.24 -3.83 -4.20
N PHE A 314 -17.33 -2.86 -4.25
CA PHE A 314 -17.18 -1.86 -3.19
C PHE A 314 -18.38 -0.94 -3.02
N LYS A 315 -19.12 -0.64 -4.08
CA LYS A 315 -20.38 0.13 -4.01
C LYS A 315 -21.44 -0.54 -3.12
N THR A 316 -21.28 -1.84 -2.85
CA THR A 316 -22.13 -2.58 -1.91
C THR A 316 -21.82 -2.23 -0.46
N ASN A 317 -20.60 -1.76 -0.16
CA ASN A 317 -20.17 -1.40 1.19
C ASN A 317 -20.96 -0.21 1.74
N SER A 318 -21.29 -0.26 3.03
CA SER A 318 -22.18 0.72 3.66
C SER A 318 -21.47 2.01 4.09
N SER A 319 -20.14 2.01 4.30
CA SER A 319 -19.40 3.19 4.78
C SER A 319 -18.74 4.01 3.68
N GLY A 320 -18.53 3.45 2.49
CA GLY A 320 -17.82 4.08 1.37
C GLY A 320 -18.50 5.30 0.70
N GLN A 321 -19.61 5.81 1.24
CA GLN A 321 -20.36 6.94 0.67
C GLN A 321 -20.22 8.26 1.44
N HIS A 322 -19.46 8.29 2.54
CA HIS A 322 -19.25 9.50 3.33
C HIS A 322 -17.93 10.19 2.96
N ILE A 323 -17.98 11.28 2.20
CA ILE A 323 -16.82 12.15 1.94
C ILE A 323 -17.12 13.52 2.54
N VAL A 324 -16.26 13.98 3.44
CA VAL A 324 -16.37 15.29 4.08
C VAL A 324 -15.09 16.06 3.81
N PHE A 325 -15.19 17.11 3.01
CA PHE A 325 -14.08 18.06 2.84
C PHE A 325 -14.10 19.00 4.05
N LEU A 326 -13.02 19.05 4.84
CA LEU A 326 -12.87 19.91 6.01
C LEU A 326 -14.10 19.89 6.96
N PRO A 327 -14.20 18.92 7.88
CA PRO A 327 -15.29 18.92 8.85
C PRO A 327 -15.31 20.22 9.66
N ALA A 328 -16.47 20.89 9.70
CA ALA A 328 -16.63 22.19 10.36
C ALA A 328 -16.19 22.18 11.85
N GLU A 329 -16.32 21.03 12.51
CA GLU A 329 -15.90 20.81 13.90
C GLU A 329 -14.37 20.92 14.11
N ILE A 330 -13.58 20.62 13.09
CA ILE A 330 -12.11 20.67 13.14
C ILE A 330 -11.61 22.10 12.86
N MET A 331 -12.20 22.78 11.87
CA MET A 331 -11.86 24.17 11.53
C MET A 331 -12.22 25.17 12.65
N GLY A 332 -13.24 24.88 13.45
CA GLY A 332 -13.68 25.74 14.55
C GLY A 332 -12.69 25.83 15.72
N LYS A 333 -11.68 24.94 15.79
CA LYS A 333 -10.70 24.93 16.87
C LYS A 333 -9.56 25.92 16.59
N ARG A 334 -9.43 26.92 17.46
CA ARG A 334 -8.28 27.84 17.48
C ARG A 334 -6.99 26.99 17.58
N GLY A 335 -6.09 27.11 16.61
CA GLY A 335 -4.83 26.34 16.56
C GLY A 335 -4.75 25.26 15.46
N PHE A 336 -5.84 24.94 14.77
CA PHE A 336 -5.82 23.94 13.69
C PHE A 336 -4.79 24.25 12.59
N LEU A 337 -4.75 25.50 12.10
CA LEU A 337 -3.79 25.91 11.06
C LEU A 337 -2.33 25.74 11.51
N PHE A 338 -2.03 26.09 12.76
CA PHE A 338 -0.69 25.90 13.33
C PHE A 338 -0.31 24.41 13.33
N SER A 339 -1.24 23.55 13.74
CA SER A 339 -1.04 22.11 13.84
C SER A 339 -0.82 21.47 12.47
N VAL A 340 -1.62 21.85 11.46
CA VAL A 340 -1.43 21.41 10.06
C VAL A 340 -0.07 21.85 9.51
N VAL A 341 0.32 23.12 9.74
CA VAL A 341 1.60 23.64 9.24
C VAL A 341 2.77 22.93 9.92
N LEU A 342 2.71 22.73 11.24
CA LEU A 342 3.73 22.02 11.99
C LEU A 342 3.85 20.55 11.52
N PHE A 343 2.71 19.87 11.38
CA PHE A 343 2.62 18.51 10.84
C PHE A 343 3.27 18.41 9.46
N ILE A 344 2.81 19.19 8.48
CA ILE A 344 3.39 19.17 7.13
C ILE A 344 4.89 19.48 7.16
N PHE A 345 5.32 20.43 7.99
CA PHE A 345 6.73 20.79 8.08
C PHE A 345 7.60 19.63 8.59
N LEU A 346 7.20 18.99 9.70
CA LEU A 346 7.94 17.89 10.33
C LEU A 346 7.86 16.59 9.53
N GLU A 347 6.73 16.31 8.89
CA GLU A 347 6.54 15.07 8.13
C GLU A 347 7.25 15.10 6.77
N ILE A 348 7.11 16.20 6.02
CA ILE A 348 7.59 16.25 4.61
C ILE A 348 8.38 17.52 4.28
N GLY A 349 8.10 18.64 4.95
CA GLY A 349 8.69 19.95 4.63
C GLY A 349 10.21 19.96 4.76
N VAL A 350 10.73 19.40 5.85
CA VAL A 350 12.18 19.26 6.09
C VAL A 350 12.89 18.49 4.99
N TYR A 351 12.28 17.40 4.49
CA TYR A 351 12.84 16.60 3.41
C TYR A 351 12.80 17.35 2.09
N ILE A 352 11.69 18.01 1.78
CA ILE A 352 11.51 18.81 0.56
C ILE A 352 12.56 19.92 0.49
N ILE A 353 12.79 20.63 1.61
CA ILE A 353 13.82 21.67 1.70
C ILE A 353 15.21 21.07 1.45
N ALA A 354 15.54 19.96 2.09
CA ALA A 354 16.84 19.31 1.94
C ALA A 354 17.12 18.84 0.51
N ILE A 355 16.11 18.33 -0.21
CA ILE A 355 16.28 17.85 -1.59
C ILE A 355 16.09 18.94 -2.66
N TYR A 356 15.58 20.12 -2.29
CA TYR A 356 15.17 21.16 -3.23
C TYR A 356 16.29 21.54 -4.21
N LYS A 357 17.53 21.69 -3.73
CA LYS A 357 18.70 22.02 -4.56
C LYS A 357 18.86 21.10 -5.77
N TYR A 358 18.58 19.80 -5.60
CA TYR A 358 18.76 18.77 -6.62
C TYR A 358 17.49 18.44 -7.41
N GLU A 359 16.31 18.69 -6.85
CA GLU A 359 15.03 18.27 -7.41
C GLU A 359 14.11 19.43 -7.82
N LYS A 360 14.53 20.70 -7.69
CA LYS A 360 13.74 21.89 -8.13
C LYS A 360 13.29 21.90 -9.59
N LYS A 361 13.91 21.11 -10.47
CA LYS A 361 13.49 20.98 -11.88
C LYS A 361 12.60 19.77 -12.13
N ASN A 362 12.37 18.93 -11.12
CA ASN A 362 11.62 17.70 -11.23
C ASN A 362 10.15 17.96 -10.86
N PRO A 363 9.20 17.85 -11.81
CA PRO A 363 7.78 18.09 -11.53
C PRO A 363 7.21 17.20 -10.42
N LEU A 364 7.78 16.00 -10.24
CA LEU A 364 7.35 15.08 -9.18
C LEU A 364 7.52 15.69 -7.77
N LEU A 365 8.50 16.57 -7.55
CA LEU A 365 8.68 17.24 -6.26
C LEU A 365 7.43 18.06 -5.89
N TYR A 366 6.96 18.88 -6.84
CA TYR A 366 5.82 19.77 -6.65
C TYR A 366 4.50 19.01 -6.55
N ILE A 367 4.31 17.97 -7.37
CA ILE A 367 3.12 17.11 -7.32
C ILE A 367 3.05 16.38 -5.98
N THR A 368 4.18 15.85 -5.52
CA THR A 368 4.28 15.17 -4.21
C THR A 368 3.95 16.14 -3.08
N PHE A 369 4.56 17.33 -3.08
CA PHE A 369 4.29 18.33 -2.06
C PHE A 369 2.83 18.77 -2.04
N LEU A 370 2.27 19.14 -3.20
CA LEU A 370 0.88 19.59 -3.28
C LEU A 370 -0.10 18.50 -2.84
N PHE A 371 0.12 17.26 -3.27
CA PHE A 371 -0.77 16.17 -2.92
C PHE A 371 -0.69 15.83 -1.43
N LEU A 372 0.51 15.69 -0.86
CA LEU A 372 0.67 15.42 0.57
C LEU A 372 0.15 16.59 1.42
N PHE A 373 0.35 17.84 0.98
CA PHE A 373 -0.24 19.03 1.65
C PHE A 373 -1.78 18.96 1.74
N THR A 374 -2.44 18.40 0.71
CA THR A 374 -3.91 18.28 0.71
C THR A 374 -4.45 17.10 1.53
N CYS A 375 -3.62 16.08 1.83
CA CYS A 375 -4.05 14.88 2.55
C CYS A 375 -4.67 15.17 3.94
N PRO A 376 -4.09 16.01 4.81
CA PRO A 376 -4.69 16.33 6.11
C PRO A 376 -5.94 17.22 6.02
N LEU A 377 -6.26 17.78 4.85
CA LEU A 377 -7.40 18.69 4.65
C LEU A 377 -8.68 17.95 4.24
N ILE A 378 -8.61 16.65 3.97
CA ILE A 378 -9.70 15.84 3.44
C ILE A 378 -10.01 14.71 4.41
N GLN A 379 -11.29 14.52 4.73
CA GLN A 379 -11.77 13.37 5.50
C GLN A 379 -12.66 12.48 4.61
N VAL A 380 -12.33 11.19 4.54
CA VAL A 380 -13.18 10.18 3.90
C VAL A 380 -13.57 9.16 4.95
N GLY A 381 -14.87 8.95 5.13
CA GLY A 381 -15.44 8.14 6.19
C GLY A 381 -15.45 8.86 7.55
N TYR A 382 -15.44 8.07 8.62
CA TYR A 382 -15.60 8.53 9.99
C TYR A 382 -14.28 8.71 10.76
N GLY A 383 -13.12 8.58 10.10
CA GLY A 383 -11.80 8.66 10.74
C GLY A 383 -10.72 9.26 9.84
N GLY A 384 -9.48 9.31 10.35
CA GLY A 384 -8.30 9.87 9.68
C GLY A 384 -7.66 9.00 8.59
N ASP A 385 -8.34 7.90 8.18
CA ASP A 385 -7.81 6.91 7.24
C ASP A 385 -7.42 7.52 5.89
N TYR A 386 -8.10 8.57 5.42
CA TYR A 386 -7.73 9.22 4.16
C TYR A 386 -6.30 9.76 4.22
N CYS A 387 -5.99 10.56 5.24
CA CYS A 387 -4.66 11.14 5.42
C CYS A 387 -3.60 10.03 5.53
N MET A 388 -3.89 8.98 6.31
CA MET A 388 -2.98 7.85 6.56
C MET A 388 -2.72 6.94 5.36
N ARG A 389 -3.67 6.83 4.43
CA ARG A 389 -3.61 5.80 3.35
C ARG A 389 -3.51 6.41 1.97
N ALA A 390 -4.15 7.54 1.71
CA ALA A 390 -4.03 8.21 0.42
C ALA A 390 -2.62 8.80 0.23
N CYS A 391 -1.89 9.12 1.31
CA CYS A 391 -0.52 9.67 1.25
C CYS A 391 0.52 8.68 0.69
N ILE A 392 0.28 7.36 0.78
CA ILE A 392 1.28 6.31 0.51
C ILE A 392 2.02 6.48 -0.83
N PRO A 393 1.34 6.73 -1.98
CA PRO A 393 2.05 6.97 -3.23
C PRO A 393 2.95 8.21 -3.20
N GLY A 394 2.52 9.28 -2.53
CA GLY A 394 3.31 10.50 -2.36
C GLY A 394 4.57 10.27 -1.53
N GLU A 395 4.47 9.52 -0.44
CA GLU A 395 5.62 9.14 0.39
C GLU A 395 6.63 8.29 -0.40
N ILE A 396 6.15 7.35 -1.23
CA ILE A 396 7.01 6.56 -2.11
C ILE A 396 7.77 7.47 -3.09
N VAL A 397 7.09 8.47 -3.67
CA VAL A 397 7.74 9.43 -4.57
C VAL A 397 8.76 10.26 -3.81
N LEU A 398 8.43 10.78 -2.62
CA LEU A 398 9.35 11.53 -1.77
C LEU A 398 10.60 10.71 -1.44
N PHE A 399 10.43 9.46 -0.99
CA PHE A 399 11.50 8.51 -0.74
C PHE A 399 12.41 8.34 -1.97
N LEU A 400 11.83 8.15 -3.17
CA LEU A 400 12.61 8.02 -4.41
C LEU A 400 13.40 9.29 -4.75
N LEU A 401 12.85 10.47 -4.48
CA LEU A 401 13.53 11.76 -4.68
C LEU A 401 14.66 11.96 -3.67
N VAL A 402 14.46 11.59 -2.41
CA VAL A 402 15.52 11.56 -1.37
C VAL A 402 16.64 10.62 -1.80
N MET A 403 16.32 9.39 -2.22
CA MET A 403 17.32 8.42 -2.68
C MET A 403 18.12 8.91 -3.89
N LYS A 404 17.44 9.50 -4.89
CA LYS A 404 18.11 10.15 -6.04
C LYS A 404 19.04 11.27 -5.59
N THR A 405 18.60 12.10 -4.65
CA THR A 405 19.37 13.21 -4.12
C THR A 405 20.61 12.71 -3.39
N ILE A 406 20.50 11.70 -2.52
CA ILE A 406 21.65 11.09 -1.84
C ILE A 406 22.70 10.62 -2.85
N TYR A 407 22.29 9.92 -3.91
CA TYR A 407 23.24 9.45 -4.92
C TYR A 407 23.89 10.59 -5.70
N LYS A 408 23.13 11.61 -6.11
CA LYS A 408 23.67 12.78 -6.83
C LYS A 408 24.62 13.58 -5.93
N ALA A 409 24.21 13.88 -4.70
CA ALA A 409 24.98 14.65 -3.73
C ALA A 409 26.29 13.97 -3.34
N ARG A 410 26.26 12.64 -3.11
CA ARG A 410 27.50 11.87 -2.88
C ARG A 410 28.44 11.92 -4.09
N LYS A 411 27.90 11.82 -5.31
CA LYS A 411 28.71 11.90 -6.55
C LYS A 411 29.35 13.28 -6.71
N SER A 412 28.63 14.35 -6.36
CA SER A 412 29.14 15.73 -6.42
C SER A 412 29.91 16.15 -5.16
N LYS A 413 30.12 15.25 -4.18
CA LYS A 413 30.75 15.53 -2.88
C LYS A 413 30.10 16.71 -2.13
N ASP A 414 28.79 16.88 -2.26
CA ASP A 414 28.03 17.90 -1.53
C ASP A 414 27.78 17.44 -0.09
N VAL A 415 28.77 17.69 0.77
CA VAL A 415 28.77 17.24 2.16
C VAL A 415 27.60 17.82 2.94
N LEU A 416 27.23 19.08 2.70
CA LEU A 416 26.14 19.75 3.41
C LEU A 416 24.82 19.00 3.22
N ILE A 417 24.44 18.70 1.97
CA ILE A 417 23.18 18.01 1.67
C ILE A 417 23.22 16.56 2.15
N VAL A 418 24.35 15.87 2.02
CA VAL A 418 24.50 14.50 2.53
C VAL A 418 24.34 14.46 4.04
N THR A 419 24.99 15.37 4.77
CA THR A 419 24.90 15.47 6.23
C THR A 419 23.49 15.83 6.69
N ALA A 420 22.85 16.82 6.04
CA ALA A 420 21.47 17.19 6.36
C ALA A 420 20.51 16.00 6.20
N LEU A 421 20.61 15.25 5.09
CA LEU A 421 19.77 14.07 4.88
C LEU A 421 20.07 12.94 5.87
N ILE A 422 21.33 12.73 6.26
CA ILE A 422 21.68 11.74 7.29
C ILE A 422 21.06 12.11 8.63
N ILE A 423 21.13 13.39 9.03
CA ILE A 423 20.52 13.86 10.29
C ILE A 423 19.01 13.63 10.26
N LEU A 424 18.33 14.10 9.20
CA LEU A 424 16.88 13.93 9.06
C LEU A 424 16.46 12.46 9.10
N LEU A 425 17.14 11.60 8.31
CA LEU A 425 16.85 10.17 8.28
C LEU A 425 17.15 9.48 9.62
N THR A 426 18.14 9.94 10.38
CA THR A 426 18.48 9.36 11.70
C THR A 426 17.43 9.72 12.74
N ILE A 427 16.92 10.96 12.72
CA ILE A 427 15.83 11.38 13.60
C ILE A 427 14.54 10.65 13.21
N GLY A 428 14.20 10.60 11.92
CA GLY A 428 13.02 9.88 11.43
C GLY A 428 13.08 8.37 11.70
N ALA A 429 14.27 7.76 11.71
CA ALA A 429 14.44 6.33 12.01
C ALA A 429 13.95 5.93 13.41
N ILE A 430 13.82 6.88 14.34
CA ILE A 430 13.33 6.59 15.70
C ILE A 430 11.90 6.01 15.66
N THR A 431 11.04 6.49 14.76
CA THR A 431 9.67 5.97 14.62
C THR A 431 9.64 4.48 14.23
N PRO A 432 10.27 4.02 13.13
CA PRO A 432 10.40 2.59 12.84
C PRO A 432 11.10 1.78 13.93
N ILE A 433 12.06 2.35 14.66
CA ILE A 433 12.71 1.67 15.79
C ILE A 433 11.68 1.38 16.88
N HIS A 434 10.79 2.32 17.20
CA HIS A 434 9.71 2.10 18.17
C HIS A 434 8.75 1.00 17.72
N GLU A 435 8.36 0.96 16.45
CA GLU A 435 7.49 -0.09 15.90
C GLU A 435 8.11 -1.50 16.05
N ILE A 436 9.39 -1.63 15.66
CA ILE A 436 10.15 -2.89 15.78
C ILE A 436 10.30 -3.27 17.25
N ASN A 437 10.65 -2.31 18.11
CA ASN A 437 10.88 -2.54 19.51
C ASN A 437 9.58 -2.87 20.27
N ARG A 438 8.43 -2.26 19.91
CA ARG A 438 7.11 -2.66 20.43
C ARG A 438 6.87 -4.13 20.18
N THR A 439 7.18 -4.62 18.98
CA THR A 439 7.04 -6.04 18.65
C THR A 439 7.96 -6.91 19.52
N ILE A 440 9.24 -6.53 19.64
CA ILE A 440 10.22 -7.29 20.44
C ILE A 440 9.78 -7.36 21.91
N GLN A 441 9.45 -6.22 22.52
CA GLN A 441 9.07 -6.13 23.93
C GLN A 441 7.81 -6.94 24.24
N ASN A 442 6.75 -6.76 23.44
CA ASN A 442 5.50 -7.49 23.67
C ASN A 442 5.61 -8.98 23.36
N THR A 443 6.36 -9.37 22.33
CA THR A 443 6.60 -10.80 22.03
C THR A 443 7.32 -11.47 23.19
N ARG A 444 8.39 -10.83 23.71
CA ARG A 444 9.15 -11.36 24.84
C ARG A 444 8.30 -11.41 26.12
N ALA A 445 7.53 -10.36 26.39
CA ALA A 445 6.64 -10.31 27.56
C ALA A 445 5.60 -11.44 27.48
N ASN A 446 4.93 -11.61 26.35
CA ASN A 446 3.94 -12.66 26.17
C ASN A 446 4.54 -14.06 26.29
N TYR A 447 5.71 -14.28 25.69
CA TYR A 447 6.45 -15.54 25.82
C TYR A 447 6.79 -15.86 27.28
N ASN A 448 7.36 -14.91 28.02
CA ASN A 448 7.71 -15.09 29.43
C ASN A 448 6.49 -15.34 30.33
N ASN A 449 5.35 -14.76 29.97
CA ASN A 449 4.10 -14.91 30.70
C ASN A 449 3.27 -16.13 30.25
N ASN A 450 3.78 -16.97 29.33
CA ASN A 450 3.09 -18.13 28.75
C ASN A 450 1.71 -17.79 28.16
N VAL A 451 1.57 -16.63 27.52
CA VAL A 451 0.36 -16.22 26.77
C VAL A 451 0.65 -16.16 25.27
N PRO A 452 -0.37 -16.23 24.40
CA PRO A 452 -0.17 -16.13 22.96
C PRO A 452 0.63 -14.88 22.56
N VAL A 453 1.66 -15.08 21.74
CA VAL A 453 2.54 -13.98 21.30
C VAL A 453 1.91 -13.09 20.24
N TYR A 454 0.82 -13.52 19.60
CA TYR A 454 0.11 -12.81 18.55
C TYR A 454 -1.27 -12.35 19.04
N ALA A 455 -1.85 -11.37 18.34
CA ALA A 455 -3.15 -10.82 18.68
C ALA A 455 -4.28 -11.87 18.49
N GLY A 456 -5.37 -11.70 19.25
CA GLY A 456 -6.60 -12.46 19.04
C GLY A 456 -7.20 -12.25 17.64
N THR A 457 -8.43 -12.68 17.46
CA THR A 457 -9.14 -12.51 16.20
C THR A 457 -10.60 -12.23 16.48
N TYR A 458 -11.13 -11.16 15.88
CA TYR A 458 -12.55 -10.86 16.02
C TYR A 458 -13.40 -11.98 15.41
N THR A 459 -14.48 -12.31 16.10
CA THR A 459 -15.52 -13.17 15.56
C THR A 459 -16.19 -12.52 14.35
N GLU A 460 -16.84 -13.32 13.51
CA GLU A 460 -17.60 -12.81 12.36
C GLU A 460 -18.67 -11.79 12.77
N LYS A 461 -19.27 -11.97 13.95
CA LYS A 461 -20.25 -11.05 14.50
C LYS A 461 -19.61 -9.73 14.91
N GLU A 462 -18.47 -9.75 15.60
CA GLU A 462 -17.73 -8.53 15.98
C GLU A 462 -17.23 -7.77 14.76
N LEU A 463 -16.76 -8.48 13.73
CA LEU A 463 -16.27 -7.84 12.50
C LEU A 463 -17.39 -7.25 11.64
N MET A 464 -18.54 -7.91 11.53
CA MET A 464 -19.62 -7.50 10.61
C MET A 464 -20.76 -6.75 11.27
N MET A 465 -20.93 -6.75 12.60
CA MET A 465 -22.05 -6.08 13.26
C MET A 465 -21.64 -4.76 13.93
N GLY A 466 -22.63 -4.00 14.39
CA GLY A 466 -22.42 -2.69 15.01
C GLY A 466 -21.94 -1.62 14.03
N ASN A 467 -21.50 -0.48 14.59
CA ASN A 467 -21.03 0.67 13.82
C ASN A 467 -19.75 0.33 13.03
N LEU A 468 -18.82 -0.40 13.65
CA LEU A 468 -17.58 -0.83 13.03
C LEU A 468 -17.82 -1.77 11.84
N GLY A 469 -18.84 -2.64 11.94
CA GLY A 469 -19.18 -3.60 10.90
C GLY A 469 -19.61 -2.98 9.57
N THR A 470 -20.01 -1.70 9.56
CA THR A 470 -20.35 -0.97 8.33
C THR A 470 -19.19 -0.90 7.34
N ASN A 471 -17.94 -0.96 7.83
CA ASN A 471 -16.73 -0.97 7.02
C ASN A 471 -16.46 -2.30 6.29
N PHE A 472 -17.10 -3.39 6.71
CA PHE A 472 -16.80 -4.75 6.24
C PHE A 472 -17.97 -5.43 5.54
N ARG A 473 -19.13 -4.76 5.40
CA ARG A 473 -20.33 -5.38 4.84
C ARG A 473 -21.19 -4.48 3.96
N GLY A 474 -22.03 -5.14 3.18
CA GLY A 474 -23.10 -4.52 2.39
C GLY A 474 -24.40 -5.31 2.42
N LYS A 475 -25.53 -4.59 2.39
CA LYS A 475 -26.87 -5.22 2.28
C LYS A 475 -27.06 -5.80 0.87
N ILE A 476 -27.43 -7.08 0.79
CA ILE A 476 -27.61 -7.78 -0.50
C ILE A 476 -28.78 -7.21 -1.28
N ASN A 477 -29.89 -6.91 -0.60
CA ASN A 477 -31.16 -6.54 -1.24
C ASN A 477 -31.10 -5.27 -2.08
N ASN A 478 -30.08 -4.41 -1.91
CA ASN A 478 -29.93 -3.16 -2.66
C ASN A 478 -28.68 -3.13 -3.55
N SER A 479 -27.91 -4.23 -3.63
CA SER A 479 -26.66 -4.27 -4.39
C SER A 479 -26.85 -4.83 -5.79
N PHE A 480 -26.45 -4.05 -6.80
CA PHE A 480 -26.37 -4.53 -8.19
C PHE A 480 -25.39 -5.70 -8.33
N PHE A 481 -24.22 -5.60 -7.67
CA PHE A 481 -23.22 -6.66 -7.68
C PHE A 481 -23.78 -7.95 -7.11
N ALA A 482 -24.44 -7.88 -5.94
CA ALA A 482 -24.98 -9.06 -5.27
C ALA A 482 -26.13 -9.71 -6.06
N LYS A 483 -27.01 -8.91 -6.70
CA LYS A 483 -28.15 -9.43 -7.47
C LYS A 483 -27.75 -10.06 -8.81
N HIS A 484 -26.85 -9.41 -9.54
CA HIS A 484 -26.62 -9.75 -10.95
C HIS A 484 -25.29 -10.46 -11.21
N LEU A 485 -24.24 -10.16 -10.43
CA LEU A 485 -22.89 -10.66 -10.68
C LEU A 485 -22.47 -11.76 -9.71
N ALA A 486 -22.79 -11.62 -8.42
CA ALA A 486 -22.38 -12.57 -7.40
C ALA A 486 -22.99 -13.96 -7.62
N LYS A 487 -22.25 -15.01 -7.24
CA LYS A 487 -22.68 -16.41 -7.36
C LYS A 487 -23.92 -16.74 -6.54
#